data_AF-A0A413FJ75-F1
#
_entry.id   AF-A0A413FJ75-F1
#
_cell.length_a   1.000
_cell.length_b   1.000
_cell.length_c   1.000
_cell.angle_alpha   90.00
_cell.angle_beta   90.00
_cell.angle_gamma   90.00
#
_symmetry.space_group_name_H-M   'P 1'
#
loop_
_entity.id
_entity.type
_entity.pdbx_description
1 polymer ?
#
loop_
_entity_poly.entity_id
_entity_poly.type
_entity_poly.pdbx_seq_one_letter_code
_entity_poly.pdbx_strand_id
1 'polypeptide(L)'
;MRKLKSRSGETLAEVLVAILVVAVSTSLFLGMVAVSARINRQAVKADAWFYRAMSLLECFEAEEEAVEQRSGSLRVEGSGVSEELPVTVFYGDDMVSYQLDGGAGT
;
A
#
# COMPACT_ATOMS: atom_id res chain seq x y z
N MET A 1 26.55 15.63 -65.70
CA MET A 1 27.30 15.99 -64.48
C MET A 1 26.55 15.47 -63.26
N ARG A 2 27.04 14.41 -62.60
CA ARG A 2 26.42 13.82 -61.41
C ARG A 2 26.99 14.52 -60.19
N LYS A 3 26.21 15.36 -59.51
CA LYS A 3 26.65 16.04 -58.29
C LYS A 3 27.01 14.98 -57.23
N LEU A 4 28.23 15.02 -56.71
CA LEU A 4 28.63 14.24 -55.54
C LEU A 4 27.81 14.76 -54.35
N LYS A 5 26.87 13.95 -53.86
CA LYS A 5 26.17 14.24 -52.60
C LYS A 5 27.23 14.26 -51.50
N SER A 6 27.47 15.44 -50.93
CA SER A 6 28.37 15.60 -49.78
C SER A 6 27.81 14.78 -48.60
N ARG A 7 28.62 13.86 -48.08
CA ARG A 7 28.38 13.05 -46.86
C ARG A 7 28.71 13.79 -45.56
N SER A 8 29.29 14.99 -45.66
CA SER A 8 29.79 15.73 -44.51
C SER A 8 28.61 16.41 -43.80
N GLY A 9 28.15 15.81 -42.70
CA GLY A 9 27.04 16.31 -41.89
C GLY A 9 26.05 15.23 -41.41
N GLU A 10 25.89 14.14 -42.17
CA GLU A 10 25.02 13.00 -41.78
C GLU A 10 25.54 12.32 -40.51
N THR A 11 26.83 12.00 -40.43
CA THR A 11 27.42 11.27 -39.30
C THR A 11 27.45 12.06 -37.99
N LEU A 12 27.60 13.38 -38.03
CA LEU A 12 27.60 14.21 -36.83
C LEU A 12 26.18 14.36 -36.28
N ALA A 13 25.19 14.62 -37.15
CA ALA A 13 23.80 14.69 -36.74
C ALA A 13 23.28 13.35 -36.21
N GLU A 14 23.64 12.24 -36.86
CA GLU A 14 23.26 10.90 -36.45
C GLU A 14 23.85 10.51 -35.09
N VAL A 15 25.12 10.88 -34.83
CA VAL A 15 25.75 10.70 -33.51
C VAL A 15 25.08 11.56 -32.43
N LEU A 16 24.73 12.82 -32.74
CA LEU A 16 24.02 13.68 -31.80
C LEU A 16 22.63 13.11 -31.45
N VAL A 17 21.90 12.59 -32.44
CA VAL A 17 20.61 11.94 -32.21
C VAL A 17 20.79 10.67 -31.40
N ALA A 18 21.82 9.85 -31.67
CA ALA A 18 22.11 8.66 -30.88
C ALA A 18 22.40 9.00 -29.42
N ILE A 19 23.23 10.02 -29.15
CA ILE A 19 23.53 10.48 -27.79
C ILE A 19 22.26 10.99 -27.11
N LEU A 20 21.41 11.74 -27.82
CA LEU A 20 20.14 12.23 -27.28
C LEU A 20 19.23 11.05 -26.87
N VAL A 21 19.07 10.06 -27.74
CA VAL A 21 18.23 8.88 -27.45
C VAL A 21 18.78 8.12 -26.25
N VAL A 22 20.11 7.92 -26.19
CA VAL A 22 20.74 7.27 -25.03
C VAL A 22 20.51 8.06 -23.75
N ALA A 23 20.71 9.38 -23.78
CA ALA A 23 20.54 10.25 -22.61
C ALA A 23 19.08 10.29 -22.11
N VAL A 24 18.11 10.33 -23.02
CA VAL A 24 16.69 10.27 -22.65
C VAL A 24 16.34 8.88 -22.10
N SER A 25 16.81 7.82 -22.73
CA SER A 25 16.55 6.45 -22.29
C SER A 25 17.13 6.17 -20.91
N THR A 26 18.36 6.61 -20.64
CA THR A 26 19.01 6.44 -19.33
C THR A 26 18.29 7.26 -18.26
N SER A 27 17.86 8.48 -18.57
CA SER A 27 17.09 9.32 -17.65
C SER A 27 15.75 8.68 -17.28
N LEU A 28 15.01 8.16 -18.27
CA LEU A 28 13.75 7.45 -18.05
C LEU A 28 13.97 6.18 -17.22
N PHE A 29 15.02 5.41 -17.54
CA PHE A 29 15.36 4.20 -16.79
C PHE A 29 15.64 4.51 -15.32
N LEU A 30 16.51 5.49 -15.03
CA LEU A 30 16.83 5.90 -13.67
C LEU A 30 15.59 6.45 -12.94
N GLY A 31 14.74 7.21 -13.63
CA GLY A 31 13.49 7.70 -13.10
C GLY A 31 12.54 6.57 -12.69
N MET A 32 12.36 5.56 -13.54
CA MET A 32 11.53 4.40 -13.24
C MET A 32 12.07 3.57 -12.07
N VAL A 33 13.39 3.38 -11.99
CA VAL A 33 14.02 2.68 -10.84
C VAL A 33 13.76 3.44 -9.54
N ALA A 34 13.93 4.76 -9.53
CA ALA A 34 13.69 5.59 -8.36
C ALA A 34 12.22 5.56 -7.91
N VAL A 35 11.29 5.66 -8.87
CA VAL A 35 9.85 5.55 -8.59
C VAL A 35 9.49 4.17 -8.04
N SER A 36 10.00 3.09 -8.64
CA SER A 36 9.76 1.73 -8.18
C SER A 36 10.26 1.52 -6.75
N ALA A 37 11.47 2.01 -6.44
CA ALA A 37 12.01 1.96 -5.08
C ALA A 37 11.15 2.74 -4.08
N ARG A 38 10.62 3.90 -4.48
CA ARG A 38 9.72 4.70 -3.64
C ARG A 38 8.40 3.98 -3.39
N ILE A 39 7.76 3.42 -4.43
CA ILE A 39 6.52 2.66 -4.30
C ILE A 39 6.74 1.46 -3.37
N ASN A 40 7.83 0.71 -3.54
CA ASN A 40 8.14 -0.43 -2.69
C ASN A 40 8.29 -0.01 -1.21
N ARG A 41 8.97 1.10 -0.94
CA ARG A 41 9.09 1.64 0.43
C ARG A 41 7.75 2.10 1.00
N GLN A 42 6.86 2.65 0.18
CA GLN A 42 5.52 3.04 0.61
C GLN A 42 4.66 1.81 0.91
N ALA A 43 4.70 0.79 0.06
CA ALA A 43 4.00 -0.49 0.27
C ALA A 43 4.45 -1.15 1.57
N VAL A 44 5.76 -1.30 1.81
CA VAL A 44 6.29 -1.89 3.05
C VAL A 44 5.83 -1.14 4.30
N LYS A 45 5.72 0.20 4.23
CA LYS A 45 5.22 1.00 5.36
C LYS A 45 3.72 0.80 5.59
N ALA A 46 2.94 0.78 4.52
CA ALA A 46 1.51 0.53 4.60
C ALA A 46 1.24 -0.87 5.15
N ASP A 47 1.95 -1.88 4.66
CA ASP A 47 1.87 -3.26 5.14
C ASP A 47 2.23 -3.33 6.63
N ALA A 48 3.34 -2.72 7.05
CA ALA A 48 3.76 -2.74 8.46
C ALA A 48 2.72 -2.10 9.38
N TRP A 49 2.09 -1.01 8.94
CA TRP A 49 1.01 -0.37 9.69
C TRP A 49 -0.22 -1.28 9.78
N PHE A 50 -0.66 -1.82 8.64
CA PHE A 50 -1.81 -2.72 8.57
C PHE A 50 -1.63 -3.95 9.45
N TYR A 51 -0.47 -4.63 9.36
CA TYR A 51 -0.17 -5.79 10.20
C TYR A 51 -0.13 -5.45 11.68
N ARG A 52 0.36 -4.24 12.05
CA ARG A 52 0.36 -3.79 13.45
C ARG A 52 -1.07 -3.59 13.95
N ALA A 53 -1.88 -2.82 13.24
CA ALA A 53 -3.27 -2.58 13.60
C ALA A 53 -4.06 -3.89 13.70
N MET A 54 -3.89 -4.79 12.72
CA MET A 54 -4.53 -6.12 12.73
C MET A 54 -4.08 -6.96 13.92
N SER A 55 -2.78 -7.01 14.22
CA SER A 55 -2.26 -7.77 15.38
C SER A 55 -2.84 -7.26 16.70
N LEU A 56 -2.93 -5.94 16.88
CA LEU A 56 -3.53 -5.34 18.08
C LEU A 56 -5.03 -5.67 18.21
N LEU A 57 -5.75 -5.63 17.08
CA LEU A 57 -7.17 -6.01 17.02
C LEU A 57 -7.40 -7.50 17.33
N GLU A 58 -6.52 -8.39 16.87
CA GLU A 58 -6.57 -9.83 17.18
C GLU A 58 -6.22 -10.13 18.64
N CYS A 59 -5.31 -9.35 19.23
CA CYS A 59 -4.92 -9.48 20.64
C CYS A 59 -5.88 -8.75 21.61
N PHE A 60 -6.86 -8.01 21.10
CA PHE A 60 -7.74 -7.14 21.90
C PHE A 60 -6.96 -6.12 22.74
N GLU A 61 -5.87 -5.60 22.18
CA GLU A 61 -5.04 -4.58 22.81
C GLU A 61 -5.41 -3.21 22.25
N ALA A 62 -5.78 -2.30 23.15
CA ALA A 62 -6.02 -0.91 22.80
C ALA A 62 -4.71 -0.13 22.82
N GLU A 63 -4.41 0.55 21.73
CA GLU A 63 -3.32 1.51 21.64
C GLU A 63 -3.89 2.73 20.92
N GLU A 64 -4.06 3.86 21.64
CA GLU A 64 -4.79 5.05 21.14
C GLU A 64 -4.32 5.57 19.78
N GLU A 65 -3.10 5.23 19.35
CA GLU A 65 -2.55 5.62 18.05
C GLU A 65 -3.05 4.73 16.88
N ALA A 66 -3.39 3.47 17.14
CA ALA A 66 -3.72 2.48 16.10
C ALA A 66 -5.07 1.78 16.29
N VAL A 67 -5.50 1.58 17.54
CA VAL A 67 -6.71 0.85 17.91
C VAL A 67 -7.45 1.53 19.07
N GLU A 68 -8.67 2.01 18.81
CA GLU A 68 -9.58 2.55 19.83
C GLU A 68 -10.50 1.46 20.39
N GLN A 69 -10.78 1.50 21.70
CA GLN A 69 -11.68 0.58 22.39
C GLN A 69 -12.98 1.29 22.80
N ARG A 70 -14.15 0.67 22.55
CA ARG A 70 -15.46 1.15 23.03
C ARG A 70 -16.37 -0.01 23.42
N SER A 71 -17.21 0.19 24.42
CA SER A 71 -18.28 -0.77 24.73
C SER A 71 -19.41 -0.67 23.70
N GLY A 72 -20.01 -1.82 23.38
CA GLY A 72 -21.11 -1.94 22.44
C GLY A 72 -21.95 -3.20 22.69
N SER A 73 -22.91 -3.45 21.81
CA SER A 73 -23.71 -4.68 21.81
C SER A 73 -23.77 -5.30 20.43
N LEU A 74 -23.73 -6.63 20.36
CA LEU A 74 -23.98 -7.40 19.15
C LEU A 74 -25.34 -8.06 19.24
N ARG A 75 -26.18 -7.85 18.23
CA ARG A 75 -27.41 -8.62 18.05
C ARG A 75 -27.12 -9.82 17.17
N VAL A 76 -27.31 -11.02 17.72
CA VAL A 76 -27.19 -12.29 17.00
C VAL A 76 -28.59 -12.82 16.74
N GLU A 77 -28.91 -13.06 15.46
CA GLU A 77 -30.19 -13.64 15.04
C GLU A 77 -29.96 -14.96 14.31
N GLY A 78 -30.67 -16.01 14.74
CA GLY A 78 -30.61 -17.32 14.09
C GLY A 78 -31.71 -18.26 14.59
N SER A 79 -32.30 -19.06 13.69
CA SER A 79 -33.28 -20.11 14.02
C SER A 79 -34.45 -19.66 14.92
N GLY A 80 -34.90 -18.40 14.78
CA GLY A 80 -35.99 -17.84 15.60
C GLY A 80 -35.58 -17.33 16.98
N VAL A 81 -34.28 -17.35 17.29
CA VAL A 81 -33.69 -16.77 18.50
C VAL A 81 -33.00 -15.46 18.14
N SER A 82 -33.24 -14.41 18.92
CA SER A 82 -32.55 -13.13 18.87
C SER A 82 -31.98 -12.85 20.24
N GLU A 83 -30.66 -12.73 20.34
CA GLU A 83 -29.95 -12.45 21.59
C GLU A 83 -29.05 -11.22 21.41
N GLU A 84 -28.97 -10.39 22.44
CA GLU A 84 -28.11 -9.21 22.47
C GLU A 84 -26.98 -9.46 23.46
N LEU A 85 -25.75 -9.46 22.94
CA LEU A 85 -24.54 -9.79 23.70
C LEU A 85 -23.72 -8.50 23.95
N PRO A 86 -23.33 -8.22 25.20
CA PRO A 86 -22.41 -7.11 25.48
C PRO A 86 -21.03 -7.45 24.92
N VAL A 87 -20.44 -6.51 24.20
CA VAL A 87 -19.11 -6.64 23.63
C VAL A 87 -18.27 -5.40 23.85
N THR A 88 -16.98 -5.61 23.97
CA THR A 88 -15.98 -4.58 23.72
C THR A 88 -15.63 -4.60 22.24
N VAL A 89 -15.74 -3.44 21.59
CA VAL A 89 -15.39 -3.23 20.18
C VAL A 89 -14.05 -2.52 20.08
N PHE A 90 -13.16 -3.07 19.26
CA PHE A 90 -11.87 -2.48 18.94
C PHE A 90 -11.89 -2.02 17.48
N TYR A 91 -11.49 -0.76 17.23
CA TYR A 91 -11.51 -0.13 15.92
C TYR A 91 -10.09 0.26 15.50
N GLY A 92 -9.65 -0.12 14.31
CA GLY A 92 -8.37 0.31 13.78
C GLY A 92 -8.35 0.27 12.25
N ASP A 93 -8.03 1.38 11.60
CA ASP A 93 -7.81 1.51 10.14
C ASP A 93 -8.83 0.73 9.28
N ASP A 94 -10.11 1.13 9.33
CA ASP A 94 -11.28 0.49 8.68
C ASP A 94 -11.55 -0.98 9.07
N MET A 95 -10.79 -1.54 10.01
CA MET A 95 -11.00 -2.86 10.60
C MET A 95 -11.68 -2.75 11.97
N VAL A 96 -12.42 -3.81 12.32
CA VAL A 96 -13.14 -3.91 13.59
C VAL A 96 -13.00 -5.31 14.16
N SER A 97 -12.68 -5.40 15.44
CA SER A 97 -12.66 -6.65 16.22
C SER A 97 -13.61 -6.54 17.42
N TYR A 98 -14.18 -7.66 17.84
CA TYR A 98 -15.18 -7.72 18.91
C TYR A 98 -14.75 -8.76 19.95
N GLN A 99 -14.76 -8.37 21.22
CA GLN A 99 -14.53 -9.24 22.36
C GLN A 99 -15.81 -9.33 23.19
N LEU A 100 -16.25 -10.55 23.53
CA LEU A 100 -17.41 -10.73 24.40
C LEU A 100 -17.09 -10.32 25.84
N ASP A 101 -17.91 -9.44 26.42
CA ASP A 101 -17.77 -9.01 27.80
C ASP A 101 -18.29 -10.13 28.72
N GLY A 102 -17.40 -11.02 29.16
CA GLY A 102 -17.72 -12.14 30.06
C GLY A 102 -17.70 -13.54 29.43
N GLY A 103 -17.22 -13.67 28.19
CA GLY A 103 -17.01 -14.97 27.55
C GLY A 103 -15.74 -15.65 28.08
N ALA A 104 -15.87 -16.46 29.13
CA ALA A 104 -14.88 -17.49 29.42
C ALA A 104 -14.73 -18.36 28.16
N GLY A 105 -13.52 -18.41 27.61
CA GLY A 105 -13.19 -19.40 26.59
C GLY A 105 -13.50 -20.80 27.12
N THR A 106 -14.37 -21.50 26.40
CA THR A 106 -14.46 -22.97 26.42
C THR A 106 -14.30 -23.45 25.00
#